data_AF-A0A811N4W9-F1
#
_entry.id   AF-A0A811N4W9-F1
#
_cell.length_a   1.000
_cell.length_b   1.000
_cell.length_c   1.000
_cell.angle_alpha   90.00
_cell.angle_beta   90.00
_cell.angle_gamma   90.00
#
_symmetry.space_group_name_H-M   'P 1'
#
loop_
_entity.id
_entity.type
_entity.pdbx_description
1 polymer ?
#
loop_
_entity_poly.entity_id
_entity_poly.type
_entity_poly.pdbx_seq_one_letter_code
_entity_poly.pdbx_strand_id
1 'polypeptide(L)'
;MEGAQTLLSNAGQLLSSEYQQLSGVGGQAVELRDELDAINALLIMQSEAEDLAVDRFLQVCMRQLGEVAYDAEDCIDLYTLRIRSRPTDGVRAWLGRLLGTLPSRRRLACEIRALRARTLAISERQVRFGVNRDALRRSPPLLPAPMTVSAPANDADRRHRLVGIAELADKLAARLKAPVGDEGECKAVFSIVGFGGLGKTTLAMEVCRRLEAEFPWQGMVSVSQAFEPSRDLKVLLTNLLRQVVKPETADDRGIKEEAALGAIDDLDDNGLAKRLEELLVDKRYLIVIDDVWSVRAWEAIQSKLPENNKGSRIILTTRIDTVANACSPASFSGICIHKMQPLKHEESKKLFLSRVFGSTDASYPKEFEGVMADILKKCGGLPLAIISIASVLVGYKSPGGKDKWDRVCKSLGSQMEIHPTLEGMKHIVTLSYNHLPHELKGCMMYFSIFPEDYVIRKGQLLNRWMAEGLVHQKRGLTMWEVAESYLDELLSRNMIEEAGHSGGYAWMEQTYRVRDMLLEVMVSKSLEANFLSLHGGQYKGMLYDKIRLLSIHADV
;
A
#
# COMPACT_ATOMS: atom_id res chain seq x y z
N MET A 1 -56.08 2.52 51.20
CA MET A 1 -55.13 3.65 50.99
C MET A 1 -53.67 3.20 50.90
N GLU A 2 -53.28 2.07 51.52
CA GLU A 2 -51.90 1.55 51.45
C GLU A 2 -51.44 1.13 50.05
N GLY A 3 -52.33 0.58 49.21
CA GLY A 3 -52.00 0.20 47.82
C GLY A 3 -51.66 1.38 46.89
N ALA A 4 -52.15 2.59 47.18
CA ALA A 4 -51.85 3.78 46.39
C ALA A 4 -50.48 4.38 46.77
N GLN A 5 -50.08 4.27 48.04
CA GLN A 5 -48.77 4.70 48.53
C GLN A 5 -47.64 3.78 48.04
N THR A 6 -47.86 2.47 47.97
CA THR A 6 -46.89 1.54 47.39
C THR A 6 -46.73 1.72 45.88
N LEU A 7 -47.81 2.01 45.14
CA LEU A 7 -47.73 2.34 43.72
C LEU A 7 -46.98 3.66 43.45
N LEU A 8 -47.22 4.70 44.25
CA LEU A 8 -46.49 5.99 44.16
C LEU A 8 -45.02 5.84 44.55
N SER A 9 -44.71 5.02 45.56
CA SER A 9 -43.34 4.71 45.95
C SER A 9 -42.60 3.92 44.86
N ASN A 10 -43.24 2.90 44.29
CA ASN A 10 -42.65 2.10 43.21
C ASN A 10 -42.48 2.92 41.92
N ALA A 11 -43.46 3.76 41.58
CA ALA A 11 -43.35 4.70 40.46
C ALA A 11 -42.26 5.75 40.72
N GLY A 12 -42.12 6.25 41.95
CA GLY A 12 -41.06 7.18 42.34
C GLY A 12 -39.67 6.57 42.30
N GLN A 13 -39.52 5.30 42.72
CA GLN A 13 -38.26 4.56 42.60
C GLN A 13 -37.92 4.25 41.15
N LEU A 14 -38.90 3.83 40.34
CA LEU A 14 -38.73 3.63 38.91
C LEU A 14 -38.33 4.93 38.20
N LEU A 15 -39.03 6.04 38.45
CA LEU A 15 -38.72 7.35 37.89
C LEU A 15 -37.37 7.89 38.38
N SER A 16 -36.99 7.64 39.64
CA SER A 16 -35.68 8.03 40.18
C SER A 16 -34.55 7.20 39.55
N SER A 17 -34.75 5.89 39.39
CA SER A 17 -33.79 5.01 38.71
C SER A 17 -33.65 5.38 37.24
N GLU A 18 -34.76 5.71 36.58
CA GLU A 18 -34.81 6.13 35.19
C GLU A 18 -34.19 7.52 35.00
N TYR A 19 -34.43 8.45 35.94
CA TYR A 19 -33.77 9.75 35.99
C TYR A 19 -32.26 9.62 36.17
N GLN A 20 -31.78 8.81 37.11
CA GLN A 20 -30.35 8.56 37.33
C GLN A 20 -29.68 7.96 36.07
N GLN A 21 -30.36 7.04 35.39
CA GLN A 21 -29.87 6.49 34.12
C GLN A 21 -29.79 7.54 33.02
N LEU A 22 -30.77 8.46 32.94
CA LEU A 22 -30.88 9.47 31.89
C LEU A 22 -30.00 10.71 32.14
N SER A 23 -29.71 11.03 33.41
CA SER A 23 -28.69 12.00 33.80
C SER A 23 -27.28 11.46 33.61
N GLY A 24 -27.09 10.14 33.76
CA GLY A 24 -25.80 9.44 33.63
C GLY A 24 -25.34 9.18 32.19
N VAL A 25 -26.17 9.42 31.17
CA VAL A 25 -25.83 9.22 29.74
C VAL A 25 -24.56 9.97 29.34
N GLY A 26 -24.31 11.14 29.94
CA GLY A 26 -23.07 11.88 29.69
C GLY A 26 -21.82 11.15 30.15
N GLY A 27 -21.87 10.46 31.29
CA GLY A 27 -20.77 9.60 31.77
C GLY A 27 -20.60 8.35 30.89
N GLN A 28 -21.72 7.72 30.51
CA GLN A 28 -21.69 6.57 29.59
C GLN A 28 -21.11 6.91 28.23
N ALA A 29 -21.37 8.11 27.70
CA ALA A 29 -20.78 8.59 26.45
C ALA A 29 -19.27 8.84 26.56
N VAL A 30 -18.78 9.29 27.72
CA VAL A 30 -17.33 9.45 27.97
C VAL A 30 -16.65 8.09 28.07
N GLU A 31 -17.20 7.17 28.86
CA GLU A 31 -16.68 5.81 28.96
C GLU A 31 -16.71 5.08 27.59
N LEU A 32 -17.75 5.28 26.79
CA LEU A 32 -17.84 4.72 25.44
C LEU A 32 -16.75 5.30 24.52
N ARG A 33 -16.39 6.57 24.70
CA ARG A 33 -15.29 7.19 23.97
C ARG A 33 -13.95 6.55 24.36
N ASP A 34 -13.72 6.28 25.64
CA ASP A 34 -12.51 5.60 26.10
C ASP A 34 -12.45 4.15 25.56
N GLU A 35 -13.58 3.44 25.51
CA GLU A 35 -13.69 2.12 24.87
C GLU A 35 -13.39 2.19 23.37
N LEU A 36 -13.93 3.20 22.67
CA LEU A 36 -13.68 3.43 21.26
C LEU A 36 -12.19 3.69 20.98
N ASP A 37 -11.53 4.50 21.80
CA ASP A 37 -10.09 4.74 21.69
C ASP A 37 -9.28 3.44 21.83
N ALA A 38 -9.67 2.56 22.76
CA ALA A 38 -9.05 1.25 22.92
C ALA A 38 -9.31 0.31 21.73
N ILE A 39 -10.52 0.32 21.16
CA ILE A 39 -10.85 -0.44 19.94
C ILE A 39 -10.05 0.09 18.75
N ASN A 40 -9.98 1.41 18.57
CA ASN A 40 -9.22 2.05 17.49
C ASN A 40 -7.73 1.71 17.59
N ALA A 41 -7.15 1.69 18.80
CA ALA A 41 -5.78 1.22 18.99
C ALA A 41 -5.57 -0.23 18.52
N LEU A 42 -6.53 -1.13 18.77
CA LEU A 42 -6.47 -2.52 18.28
C LEU A 42 -6.56 -2.60 16.76
N LEU A 43 -7.45 -1.81 16.14
CA LEU A 43 -7.61 -1.76 14.68
C LEU A 43 -6.35 -1.21 13.99
N ILE A 44 -5.72 -0.19 14.58
CA ILE A 44 -4.44 0.35 14.09
C ILE A 44 -3.37 -0.75 14.10
N MET A 45 -3.19 -1.43 15.24
CA MET A 45 -2.22 -2.52 15.37
C MET A 45 -2.45 -3.64 14.34
N GLN A 46 -3.71 -4.00 14.08
CA GLN A 46 -4.03 -4.99 13.05
C GLN A 46 -3.70 -4.47 11.66
N SER A 47 -4.05 -3.22 11.36
CA SER A 47 -3.80 -2.64 10.04
C SER A 47 -2.31 -2.62 9.70
N GLU A 48 -1.44 -2.49 10.71
CA GLU A 48 0.02 -2.46 10.57
C GLU A 48 0.65 -3.86 10.57
N ALA A 49 -0.10 -4.90 10.91
CA ALA A 49 0.36 -6.28 10.86
C ALA A 49 0.34 -6.82 9.41
N GLU A 50 1.25 -7.74 9.08
CA GLU A 50 1.27 -8.37 7.75
C GLU A 50 0.09 -9.36 7.62
N ASP A 51 -0.72 -9.21 6.56
CA ASP A 51 -1.92 -10.01 6.26
C ASP A 51 -1.68 -11.55 6.32
N LEU A 52 -0.45 -12.00 6.07
CA LEU A 52 -0.05 -13.42 6.06
C LEU A 52 0.12 -14.05 7.46
N ALA A 53 0.22 -13.24 8.52
CA ALA A 53 0.44 -13.71 9.89
C ALA A 53 -0.84 -13.71 10.76
N VAL A 54 -1.94 -13.14 10.24
CA VAL A 54 -3.16 -12.93 11.03
C VAL A 54 -4.12 -14.11 10.85
N ASP A 55 -4.45 -14.79 11.95
CA ASP A 55 -5.46 -15.84 12.00
C ASP A 55 -6.79 -15.37 11.37
N ARG A 56 -7.40 -16.21 10.53
CA ARG A 56 -8.70 -15.93 9.89
C ARG A 56 -9.78 -15.62 10.93
N PHE A 57 -9.68 -16.24 12.12
CA PHE A 57 -10.58 -15.94 13.23
C PHE A 57 -10.37 -14.53 13.80
N LEU A 58 -9.11 -14.09 13.92
CA LEU A 58 -8.77 -12.74 14.37
C LEU A 58 -9.28 -11.68 13.38
N GLN A 59 -9.19 -11.93 12.07
CA GLN A 59 -9.77 -11.03 11.06
C GLN A 59 -11.29 -10.84 11.22
N VAL A 60 -12.03 -11.92 11.52
CA VAL A 60 -13.48 -11.83 11.77
C VAL A 60 -13.77 -11.01 13.02
N CYS A 61 -13.01 -11.22 14.11
CA CYS A 61 -13.19 -10.46 15.34
C CYS A 61 -12.91 -8.96 15.12
N MET A 62 -11.87 -8.62 14.37
CA MET A 62 -11.53 -7.23 14.11
C MET A 62 -12.57 -6.53 13.22
N ARG A 63 -13.16 -7.24 12.26
CA ARG A 63 -14.30 -6.73 11.49
C ARG A 63 -15.48 -6.37 12.39
N GLN A 64 -15.82 -7.26 13.33
CA GLN A 64 -16.89 -7.01 14.29
C GLN A 64 -16.58 -5.83 15.22
N LEU A 65 -15.31 -5.69 15.65
CA LEU A 65 -14.87 -4.54 16.44
C LEU A 65 -14.95 -3.24 15.63
N GLY A 66 -14.62 -3.25 14.35
CA GLY A 66 -14.83 -2.11 13.45
C GLY A 66 -16.30 -1.70 13.36
N GLU A 67 -17.23 -2.66 13.25
CA GLU A 67 -18.67 -2.35 13.26
C GLU A 67 -19.17 -1.76 14.58
N VAL A 68 -18.60 -2.22 15.71
CA VAL A 68 -18.85 -1.66 17.04
C VAL A 68 -18.28 -0.25 17.15
N ALA A 69 -17.08 0.00 16.64
CA ALA A 69 -16.46 1.32 16.64
C ALA A 69 -17.34 2.34 15.91
N TYR A 70 -17.80 2.01 14.70
CA TYR A 70 -18.69 2.88 13.95
C TYR A 70 -20.04 3.13 14.66
N ASP A 71 -20.63 2.11 15.31
CA ASP A 71 -21.87 2.33 16.08
C ASP A 71 -21.64 3.19 17.32
N ALA A 72 -20.46 3.08 17.93
CA ALA A 72 -20.06 3.89 19.07
C ALA A 72 -19.86 5.36 18.66
N GLU A 73 -19.24 5.60 17.50
CA GLU A 73 -19.12 6.93 16.89
C GLU A 73 -20.50 7.56 16.64
N ASP A 74 -21.43 6.83 15.99
CA ASP A 74 -22.80 7.29 15.77
C ASP A 74 -23.50 7.71 17.08
N CYS A 75 -23.30 6.91 18.14
CA CYS A 75 -23.83 7.20 19.48
C CYS A 75 -23.21 8.46 20.10
N ILE A 76 -21.89 8.63 19.97
CA ILE A 76 -21.14 9.79 20.47
C ILE A 76 -21.54 11.06 19.72
N ASP A 77 -21.74 10.98 18.40
CA ASP A 77 -22.17 12.10 17.56
C ASP A 77 -23.61 12.50 17.86
N LEU A 78 -24.51 11.51 18.00
CA LEU A 78 -25.89 11.76 18.42
C LEU A 78 -25.92 12.44 19.79
N TYR A 79 -25.07 12.00 20.72
CA TYR A 79 -24.95 12.65 22.02
C TYR A 79 -24.46 14.10 21.87
N THR A 80 -23.36 14.32 21.13
CA THR A 80 -22.70 15.62 21.01
C THR A 80 -23.56 16.64 20.27
N LEU A 81 -24.24 16.24 19.20
CA LEU A 81 -25.03 17.14 18.35
C LEU A 81 -26.46 17.37 18.87
N ARG A 82 -27.11 16.33 19.43
CA ARG A 82 -28.54 16.40 19.76
C ARG A 82 -28.86 16.44 21.26
N ILE A 83 -27.98 15.91 22.12
CA ILE A 83 -28.31 15.70 23.55
C ILE A 83 -27.47 16.59 24.48
N ARG A 84 -26.20 16.82 24.15
CA ARG A 84 -25.27 17.62 24.95
C ARG A 84 -25.75 19.07 25.03
N SER A 85 -25.92 19.56 26.25
CA SER A 85 -26.28 20.96 26.49
C SER A 85 -25.03 21.83 26.54
N ARG A 86 -25.09 23.06 26.01
CA ARG A 86 -23.99 24.00 26.10
C ARG A 86 -23.96 24.62 27.51
N PRO A 87 -22.78 24.83 28.12
CA PRO A 87 -22.65 25.41 29.47
C PRO A 87 -23.27 26.81 29.63
N THR A 88 -23.51 27.52 28.51
CA THR A 88 -24.09 28.87 28.47
C THR A 88 -25.63 28.90 28.46
N ASP A 89 -26.30 27.74 28.46
CA ASP A 89 -27.76 27.67 28.47
C ASP A 89 -28.30 27.94 29.89
N GLY A 90 -29.19 28.93 30.06
CA GLY A 90 -29.87 29.15 31.33
C GLY A 90 -30.67 27.92 31.79
N VAL A 91 -30.85 27.76 33.10
CA VAL A 91 -31.46 26.58 33.76
C VAL A 91 -32.81 26.17 33.14
N ARG A 92 -33.62 27.13 32.69
CA ARG A 92 -34.92 26.88 32.05
C ARG A 92 -34.80 26.30 30.64
N ALA A 93 -33.83 26.76 29.85
CA ALA A 93 -33.52 26.21 28.53
C ALA A 93 -32.92 24.80 28.66
N TRP A 94 -32.06 24.60 29.66
CA TRP A 94 -31.51 23.29 30.00
C TRP A 94 -32.60 22.28 30.39
N LEU A 95 -33.54 22.65 31.27
CA LEU A 95 -34.68 21.80 31.66
C LEU A 95 -35.61 21.49 30.47
N GLY A 96 -35.92 22.49 29.64
CA GLY A 96 -36.74 22.28 28.44
C GLY A 96 -36.10 21.32 27.44
N ARG A 97 -34.78 21.41 27.24
CA ARG A 97 -34.01 20.52 26.36
C ARG A 97 -33.86 19.11 26.97
N LEU A 98 -33.70 19.01 28.28
CA LEU A 98 -33.64 17.72 29.00
C LEU A 98 -34.95 16.95 28.83
N LEU A 99 -36.10 17.62 29.01
CA LEU A 99 -37.42 17.02 28.84
C LEU A 99 -37.70 16.68 27.36
N GLY A 100 -37.33 17.57 26.42
CA GLY A 100 -37.51 17.34 24.99
C GLY A 100 -36.62 16.22 24.41
N THR A 101 -35.48 15.92 25.03
CA THR A 101 -34.54 14.88 24.58
C THR A 101 -34.66 13.57 25.36
N LEU A 102 -35.64 13.44 26.27
CA LEU A 102 -35.88 12.26 27.08
C LEU A 102 -35.97 10.95 26.26
N PRO A 103 -36.78 10.87 25.19
CA PRO A 103 -36.85 9.66 24.36
C PRO A 103 -35.52 9.32 23.70
N SER A 104 -34.79 10.34 23.22
CA SER A 104 -33.48 10.18 22.58
C SER A 104 -32.41 9.71 23.58
N ARG A 105 -32.44 10.21 24.82
CA ARG A 105 -31.55 9.77 25.90
C ARG A 105 -31.82 8.32 26.31
N ARG A 106 -33.09 7.91 26.38
CA ARG A 106 -33.46 6.51 26.65
C ARG A 106 -32.95 5.58 25.56
N ARG A 107 -33.20 5.95 24.30
CA ARG A 107 -32.72 5.20 23.14
C ARG A 107 -31.19 5.08 23.14
N LEU A 108 -30.48 6.19 23.32
CA LEU A 108 -29.02 6.22 23.38
C LEU A 108 -28.49 5.35 24.53
N ALA A 109 -29.06 5.44 25.74
CA ALA A 109 -28.65 4.61 26.87
C ALA A 109 -28.82 3.10 26.58
N CYS A 110 -29.90 2.71 25.90
CA CYS A 110 -30.11 1.34 25.47
C CYS A 110 -29.09 0.90 24.40
N GLU A 111 -28.82 1.76 23.42
CA GLU A 111 -27.83 1.51 22.37
C GLU A 111 -26.42 1.34 22.96
N ILE A 112 -25.97 2.24 23.84
CA ILE A 112 -24.66 2.14 24.52
C ILE A 112 -24.54 0.82 25.30
N ARG A 113 -25.57 0.41 26.04
CA ARG A 113 -25.56 -0.88 26.76
C ARG A 113 -25.47 -2.07 25.81
N ALA A 114 -26.20 -2.03 24.71
CA ALA A 114 -26.14 -3.08 23.70
C ALA A 114 -24.74 -3.17 23.08
N LEU A 115 -24.10 -2.02 22.78
CA LEU A 115 -22.73 -1.98 22.27
C LEU A 115 -21.74 -2.62 23.23
N ARG A 116 -21.78 -2.25 24.52
CA ARG A 116 -20.94 -2.86 25.55
C ARG A 116 -21.12 -4.37 25.64
N ALA A 117 -22.36 -4.84 25.63
CA ALA A 117 -22.66 -6.27 25.66
C ALA A 117 -22.07 -7.00 24.43
N ARG A 118 -22.11 -6.38 23.23
CA ARG A 118 -21.47 -6.94 22.04
C ARG A 118 -19.94 -6.95 22.16
N THR A 119 -19.32 -5.87 22.63
CA THR A 119 -17.86 -5.79 22.84
C THR A 119 -17.37 -6.88 23.79
N LEU A 120 -18.07 -7.06 24.92
CA LEU A 120 -17.77 -8.11 25.89
C LEU A 120 -17.90 -9.50 25.26
N ALA A 121 -18.99 -9.77 24.54
CA ALA A 121 -19.19 -11.05 23.86
C ALA A 121 -18.08 -11.35 22.81
N ILE A 122 -17.57 -10.33 22.11
CA ILE A 122 -16.43 -10.49 21.19
C ILE A 122 -15.16 -10.82 21.97
N SER A 123 -14.88 -10.08 23.05
CA SER A 123 -13.70 -10.32 23.88
C SER A 123 -13.68 -11.72 24.52
N GLU A 124 -14.83 -12.21 24.99
CA GLU A 124 -14.96 -13.56 25.54
C GLU A 124 -14.69 -14.64 24.49
N ARG A 125 -15.14 -14.42 23.24
CA ARG A 125 -14.83 -15.33 22.13
C ARG A 125 -13.33 -15.35 21.84
N GLN A 126 -12.67 -14.19 21.78
CA GLN A 126 -11.23 -14.11 21.56
C GLN A 126 -10.45 -14.95 22.59
N VAL A 127 -10.83 -14.86 23.87
CA VAL A 127 -10.21 -15.67 24.94
C VAL A 127 -10.54 -17.15 24.78
N ARG A 128 -11.80 -17.48 24.49
CA ARG A 128 -12.25 -18.88 24.35
C ARG A 128 -11.56 -19.64 23.23
N PHE A 129 -11.27 -18.97 22.12
CA PHE A 129 -10.60 -19.57 20.96
C PHE A 129 -9.07 -19.40 21.00
N GLY A 130 -8.49 -18.89 22.10
CA GLY A 130 -7.05 -18.85 22.30
C GLY A 130 -6.31 -17.92 21.34
N VAL A 131 -6.93 -16.80 20.93
CA VAL A 131 -6.31 -15.85 20.01
C VAL A 131 -5.15 -15.14 20.72
N ASN A 132 -3.92 -15.46 20.32
CA ASN A 132 -2.75 -14.81 20.88
C ASN A 132 -2.57 -13.40 20.28
N ARG A 133 -2.57 -12.37 21.13
CA ARG A 133 -2.28 -10.99 20.72
C ARG A 133 -0.86 -10.83 20.15
N ASP A 134 0.04 -11.78 20.40
CA ASP A 134 1.37 -11.82 19.78
C ASP A 134 1.30 -11.92 18.24
N ALA A 135 0.20 -12.42 17.67
CA ALA A 135 -0.03 -12.44 16.21
C ALA A 135 -0.27 -11.05 15.60
N LEU A 136 -0.62 -10.04 16.42
CA LEU A 136 -0.71 -8.63 16.02
C LEU A 136 0.65 -7.92 16.12
N ARG A 137 1.68 -8.59 16.67
CA ARG A 137 3.03 -8.05 16.71
C ARG A 137 3.63 -8.18 15.31
N ARG A 138 4.27 -7.11 14.83
CA ARG A 138 5.01 -7.10 13.56
C ARG A 138 6.01 -8.26 13.57
N SER A 139 5.68 -9.32 12.84
CA SER A 139 6.51 -10.52 12.76
C SER A 139 7.77 -10.23 11.93
N PRO A 140 8.84 -11.02 12.08
CA PRO A 140 10.03 -10.86 11.25
C PRO A 140 9.65 -11.00 9.77
N PRO A 141 10.26 -10.22 8.86
CA PRO A 141 9.90 -10.27 7.45
C PRO A 141 10.16 -11.67 6.91
N LEU A 142 9.16 -12.23 6.23
CA LEU A 142 9.47 -13.24 5.23
C LEU A 142 10.32 -12.53 4.18
N LEU A 143 11.54 -13.03 3.97
CA LEU A 143 12.34 -12.66 2.81
C LEU A 143 11.42 -12.73 1.58
N PRO A 144 11.44 -11.74 0.67
CA PRO A 144 10.80 -11.93 -0.61
C PRO A 144 11.29 -13.27 -1.14
N ALA A 145 10.35 -14.18 -1.42
CA ALA A 145 10.70 -15.44 -2.07
C ALA A 145 11.59 -15.04 -3.24
N PRO A 146 12.83 -15.56 -3.35
CA PRO A 146 13.63 -15.28 -4.51
C PRO A 146 12.73 -15.67 -5.68
N MET A 147 12.36 -14.68 -6.50
CA MET A 147 11.86 -15.02 -7.82
C MET A 147 13.06 -15.70 -8.47
N THR A 148 13.10 -17.02 -8.36
CA THR A 148 14.00 -17.89 -9.06
C THR A 148 13.70 -17.63 -10.52
N VAL A 149 14.44 -16.69 -11.09
CA VAL A 149 14.63 -16.64 -12.53
C VAL A 149 15.39 -17.91 -12.84
N SER A 150 14.62 -18.94 -13.15
CA SER A 150 15.08 -20.25 -13.56
C SER A 150 16.03 -20.10 -14.73
N ALA A 151 17.31 -20.41 -14.49
CA ALA A 151 18.34 -20.78 -15.46
C ALA A 151 18.61 -19.77 -16.62
N PRO A 152 19.74 -19.86 -17.35
CA PRO A 152 19.98 -18.96 -18.47
C PRO A 152 19.06 -19.36 -19.63
N ALA A 153 17.88 -18.73 -19.71
CA ALA A 153 17.06 -18.79 -20.91
C ALA A 153 17.87 -18.20 -22.08
N ASN A 154 17.83 -18.88 -23.24
CA ASN A 154 18.47 -18.44 -24.47
C ASN A 154 18.22 -16.95 -24.73
N ASP A 155 19.23 -16.26 -25.24
CA ASP A 155 19.24 -14.80 -25.48
C ASP A 155 18.05 -14.34 -26.37
N ALA A 156 17.52 -15.25 -27.20
CA ALA A 156 16.31 -15.04 -28.02
C ALA A 156 15.00 -14.98 -27.20
N ASP A 157 14.79 -15.84 -26.19
CA ASP A 157 13.58 -15.83 -25.34
C ASP A 157 13.54 -14.59 -24.43
N ARG A 158 14.72 -14.04 -24.09
CA ARG A 158 14.86 -12.82 -23.28
C ARG A 158 14.50 -11.54 -24.03
N ARG A 159 14.83 -11.43 -25.32
CA ARG A 159 14.50 -10.25 -26.14
C ARG A 159 12.99 -10.03 -26.28
N HIS A 160 12.21 -11.11 -26.35
CA HIS A 160 10.75 -11.04 -26.37
C HIS A 160 10.13 -10.61 -25.03
N ARG A 161 10.85 -10.78 -23.91
CA ARG A 161 10.40 -10.36 -22.56
C ARG A 161 10.70 -8.90 -22.23
N LEU A 162 11.65 -8.27 -22.93
CA LEU A 162 12.16 -6.91 -22.63
C LEU A 162 11.62 -5.85 -23.59
N VAL A 163 10.32 -5.89 -23.90
CA VAL A 163 9.67 -4.88 -24.75
C VAL A 163 9.72 -3.50 -24.06
N GLY A 164 10.21 -2.47 -24.76
CA GLY A 164 10.28 -1.08 -24.27
C GLY A 164 11.42 -0.77 -23.28
N ILE A 165 12.11 -1.77 -22.74
CA ILE A 165 13.17 -1.59 -21.72
C ILE A 165 14.55 -1.37 -22.37
N ALA A 166 14.77 -1.88 -23.59
CA ALA A 166 16.10 -1.88 -24.19
C ALA A 166 16.69 -0.47 -24.38
N GLU A 167 15.94 0.47 -24.95
CA GLU A 167 16.41 1.85 -25.14
C GLU A 167 16.64 2.59 -23.81
N LEU A 168 15.80 2.30 -22.81
CA LEU A 168 15.93 2.89 -21.47
C LEU A 168 17.20 2.42 -20.78
N ALA A 169 17.51 1.12 -20.90
CA ALA A 169 18.73 0.54 -20.37
C ALA A 169 19.98 1.12 -21.06
N ASP A 170 19.94 1.39 -22.37
CA ASP A 170 21.07 2.03 -23.08
C ASP A 170 21.30 3.46 -22.61
N LYS A 171 20.22 4.23 -22.46
CA LYS A 171 20.29 5.60 -21.94
C LYS A 171 20.82 5.64 -20.51
N LEU A 172 20.35 4.73 -19.63
CA LEU A 172 20.82 4.67 -18.24
C LEU A 172 22.27 4.19 -18.17
N ALA A 173 22.65 3.18 -18.94
CA ALA A 173 24.01 2.69 -19.02
C ALA A 173 24.97 3.81 -19.48
N ALA A 174 24.61 4.57 -20.52
CA ALA A 174 25.40 5.71 -20.97
C ALA A 174 25.58 6.79 -19.89
N ARG A 175 24.54 7.06 -19.10
CA ARG A 175 24.62 8.00 -17.96
C ARG A 175 25.52 7.50 -16.84
N LEU A 176 25.47 6.20 -16.52
CA LEU A 176 26.32 5.58 -15.49
C LEU A 176 27.80 5.59 -15.89
N LYS A 177 28.08 5.53 -17.19
CA LYS A 177 29.44 5.62 -17.76
C LYS A 177 30.02 7.02 -17.71
N ALA A 178 29.17 8.04 -17.83
CA ALA A 178 29.63 9.42 -17.90
C ALA A 178 30.44 9.79 -16.64
N PRO A 179 31.57 10.51 -16.80
CA PRO A 179 32.23 11.13 -15.67
C PRO A 179 31.27 12.16 -15.07
N VAL A 180 31.04 12.06 -13.76
CA VAL A 180 30.37 13.13 -13.03
C VAL A 180 31.35 14.30 -12.98
N GLY A 181 30.87 15.51 -13.22
CA GLY A 181 31.68 16.72 -13.45
C GLY A 181 32.73 17.02 -12.39
N ASP A 182 33.62 17.97 -12.73
CA ASP A 182 34.92 18.28 -12.11
C ASP A 182 35.02 18.13 -10.57
N GLU A 183 36.15 17.54 -10.17
CA GLU A 183 36.76 17.54 -8.84
C GLU A 183 35.95 16.93 -7.66
N GLY A 184 36.01 15.61 -7.54
CA GLY A 184 36.13 14.97 -6.21
C GLY A 184 34.91 14.30 -5.60
N GLU A 185 33.76 14.19 -6.27
CA GLU A 185 32.60 13.50 -5.66
C GLU A 185 32.68 11.95 -5.79
N CYS A 186 32.84 11.32 -4.62
CA CYS A 186 33.19 9.90 -4.44
C CYS A 186 32.08 8.86 -4.71
N LYS A 187 30.81 9.23 -4.92
CA LYS A 187 29.75 8.25 -5.26
C LYS A 187 28.57 8.91 -5.95
N ALA A 188 28.20 8.41 -7.13
CA ALA A 188 26.96 8.82 -7.79
C ALA A 188 25.87 7.78 -7.58
N VAL A 189 24.77 8.21 -6.96
CA VAL A 189 23.57 7.39 -6.72
C VAL A 189 22.57 7.71 -7.82
N PHE A 190 22.03 6.67 -8.46
CA PHE A 190 21.02 6.77 -9.51
C PHE A 190 19.73 6.09 -9.04
N SER A 191 18.65 6.85 -8.94
CA SER A 191 17.37 6.38 -8.41
C SER A 191 16.40 6.07 -9.56
N ILE A 192 15.98 4.80 -9.70
CA ILE A 192 14.89 4.39 -10.59
C ILE A 192 13.60 4.37 -9.77
N VAL A 193 12.67 5.25 -10.11
CA VAL A 193 11.42 5.44 -9.34
C VAL A 193 10.17 5.16 -10.18
N GLY A 194 9.14 4.62 -9.56
CA GLY A 194 7.82 4.42 -10.17
C GLY A 194 7.00 3.34 -9.49
N PHE A 195 5.73 3.23 -9.86
CA PHE A 195 4.80 2.26 -9.27
C PHE A 195 5.28 0.78 -9.33
N GLY A 196 4.75 -0.05 -8.44
CA GLY A 196 5.03 -1.49 -8.41
C GLY A 196 4.63 -2.18 -9.71
N GLY A 197 5.41 -3.16 -10.16
CA GLY A 197 5.10 -3.93 -11.38
C GLY A 197 5.50 -3.27 -12.71
N LEU A 198 6.08 -2.06 -12.70
CA LEU A 198 6.61 -1.38 -13.90
C LEU A 198 7.90 -2.01 -14.47
N GLY A 199 8.58 -2.90 -13.75
CA GLY A 199 9.84 -3.53 -14.18
C GLY A 199 11.11 -2.78 -13.77
N LYS A 200 11.10 -2.04 -12.66
CA LYS A 200 12.27 -1.25 -12.17
C LYS A 200 13.49 -2.13 -11.94
N THR A 201 13.30 -3.24 -11.20
CA THR A 201 14.33 -4.25 -10.96
C THR A 201 14.79 -4.87 -12.27
N THR A 202 13.89 -5.11 -13.23
CA THR A 202 14.24 -5.62 -14.56
C THR A 202 15.14 -4.65 -15.34
N LEU A 203 14.85 -3.34 -15.30
CA LEU A 203 15.70 -2.32 -15.89
C LEU A 203 17.08 -2.27 -15.21
N ALA A 204 17.13 -2.28 -13.88
CA ALA A 204 18.38 -2.28 -13.12
C ALA A 204 19.26 -3.49 -13.47
N MET A 205 18.67 -4.69 -13.51
CA MET A 205 19.38 -5.93 -13.87
C MET A 205 19.93 -5.88 -15.31
N GLU A 206 19.13 -5.40 -16.27
CA GLU A 206 19.58 -5.30 -17.66
C GLU A 206 20.72 -4.29 -17.84
N VAL A 207 20.72 -3.22 -17.05
CA VAL A 207 21.80 -2.24 -17.02
C VAL A 207 23.07 -2.84 -16.41
N CYS A 208 22.97 -3.55 -15.29
CA CYS A 208 24.10 -4.27 -14.69
C CYS A 208 24.75 -5.23 -15.69
N ARG A 209 23.93 -6.01 -16.40
CA ARG A 209 24.39 -6.95 -17.44
C ARG A 209 25.19 -6.25 -18.55
N ARG A 210 24.72 -5.09 -19.03
CA ARG A 210 25.41 -4.30 -20.07
C ARG A 210 26.72 -3.67 -19.59
N LEU A 211 26.84 -3.48 -18.28
CA LEU A 211 27.97 -2.82 -17.63
C LEU A 211 28.96 -3.80 -17.00
N GLU A 212 28.79 -5.12 -17.19
CA GLU A 212 29.67 -6.16 -16.64
C GLU A 212 31.15 -5.96 -16.99
N ALA A 213 31.45 -5.54 -18.22
CA ALA A 213 32.83 -5.31 -18.66
C ALA A 213 33.49 -4.08 -18.00
N GLU A 214 32.70 -3.09 -17.61
CA GLU A 214 33.19 -1.81 -17.08
C GLU A 214 33.14 -1.74 -15.55
N PHE A 215 32.27 -2.54 -14.96
CA PHE A 215 32.10 -2.71 -13.52
C PHE A 215 32.20 -4.21 -13.20
N PRO A 216 33.42 -4.75 -13.02
CA PRO A 216 33.63 -6.17 -12.75
C PRO A 216 33.02 -6.61 -11.41
N TRP A 217 32.96 -5.68 -10.46
CA TRP A 217 32.46 -5.88 -9.10
C TRP A 217 31.02 -5.38 -9.02
N GLN A 218 30.08 -6.32 -9.09
CA GLN A 218 28.66 -6.03 -9.01
C GLN A 218 28.02 -6.78 -7.85
N GLY A 219 27.02 -6.17 -7.22
CA GLY A 219 26.21 -6.81 -6.20
C GLY A 219 24.80 -6.26 -6.22
N MET A 220 23.82 -7.11 -5.97
CA MET A 220 22.42 -6.72 -5.90
C MET A 220 21.80 -7.23 -4.60
N VAL A 221 21.26 -6.31 -3.82
CA VAL A 221 20.57 -6.63 -2.57
C VAL A 221 19.18 -6.01 -2.57
N SER A 222 18.20 -6.79 -2.13
CA SER A 222 16.83 -6.30 -1.95
C SER A 222 16.62 -5.87 -0.50
N VAL A 223 15.93 -4.75 -0.30
CA VAL A 223 15.60 -4.21 1.01
C VAL A 223 14.21 -4.67 1.41
N SER A 224 14.09 -5.19 2.64
CA SER A 224 12.79 -5.56 3.18
C SER A 224 11.91 -4.32 3.41
N GLN A 225 10.60 -4.48 3.30
CA GLN A 225 9.65 -3.39 3.49
C GLN A 225 9.61 -2.94 4.95
N ALA A 226 9.77 -3.89 5.88
CA ALA A 226 9.90 -3.66 7.32
C ALA A 226 11.38 -3.61 7.76
N PHE A 227 12.25 -3.04 6.91
CA PHE A 227 13.67 -2.92 7.20
C PHE A 227 13.91 -2.13 8.48
N GLU A 228 14.46 -2.80 9.48
CA GLU A 228 14.97 -2.16 10.68
C GLU A 228 16.49 -2.26 10.69
N PRO A 229 17.22 -1.12 10.70
CA PRO A 229 18.68 -1.10 10.65
C PRO A 229 19.34 -2.04 11.67
N SER A 230 18.80 -2.14 12.89
CA SER A 230 19.40 -2.96 13.96
C SER A 230 19.29 -4.46 13.73
N ARG A 231 18.43 -4.94 12.83
CA ARG A 231 18.19 -6.36 12.57
C ARG A 231 18.62 -6.77 11.17
N ASP A 232 18.26 -5.95 10.18
CA ASP A 232 18.27 -6.35 8.78
C ASP A 232 19.54 -5.90 8.03
N LEU A 233 20.27 -4.92 8.58
CA LEU A 233 21.49 -4.38 7.96
C LEU A 233 22.59 -5.44 7.88
N LYS A 234 22.79 -6.25 8.93
CA LYS A 234 23.73 -7.38 8.95
C LYS A 234 23.49 -8.32 7.77
N VAL A 235 22.26 -8.78 7.61
CA VAL A 235 21.87 -9.74 6.57
C VAL A 235 22.09 -9.15 5.18
N LEU A 236 21.73 -7.88 4.98
CA LEU A 236 21.93 -7.16 3.73
C LEU A 236 23.43 -7.07 3.38
N LEU A 237 24.27 -6.64 4.31
CA LEU A 237 25.71 -6.50 4.10
C LEU A 237 26.40 -7.85 3.86
N THR A 238 26.02 -8.89 4.60
CA THR A 238 26.51 -10.25 4.37
C THR A 238 26.17 -10.75 2.96
N ASN A 239 24.93 -10.54 2.51
CA ASN A 239 24.51 -10.92 1.16
C ASN A 239 25.26 -10.13 0.09
N LEU A 240 25.49 -8.83 0.31
CA LEU A 240 26.26 -7.99 -0.59
C LEU A 240 27.71 -8.47 -0.71
N LEU A 241 28.37 -8.72 0.42
CA LEU A 241 29.74 -9.23 0.48
C LEU A 241 29.89 -10.55 -0.28
N ARG A 242 28.97 -11.50 -0.07
CA ARG A 242 28.97 -12.80 -0.76
C ARG A 242 28.83 -12.69 -2.28
N GLN A 243 28.14 -11.66 -2.78
CA GLN A 243 27.98 -11.45 -4.22
C GLN A 243 29.17 -10.72 -4.85
N VAL A 244 29.76 -9.78 -4.12
CA VAL A 244 30.93 -9.02 -4.59
C VAL A 244 32.18 -9.91 -4.57
N VAL A 245 32.30 -10.83 -3.62
CA VAL A 245 33.34 -11.86 -3.60
C VAL A 245 32.95 -12.97 -4.58
N LYS A 246 33.25 -12.78 -5.87
CA LYS A 246 33.12 -13.85 -6.87
C LYS A 246 34.18 -14.92 -6.58
N PRO A 247 33.83 -16.22 -6.50
CA PRO A 247 34.84 -17.26 -6.51
C PRO A 247 35.46 -17.29 -7.92
N GLU A 248 36.72 -16.88 -8.07
CA GLU A 248 37.43 -17.11 -9.33
C GLU A 248 37.60 -18.63 -9.53
N THR A 249 37.26 -19.10 -10.72
CA THR A 249 37.57 -20.47 -11.15
C THR A 249 39.07 -20.64 -11.18
N ALA A 250 39.57 -21.44 -10.23
CA ALA A 250 40.87 -22.09 -10.18
C ALA A 250 41.87 -21.70 -11.27
N ASP A 251 42.67 -20.65 -11.03
CA ASP A 251 44.02 -20.55 -11.59
C ASP A 251 45.03 -20.34 -10.45
N ASP A 252 45.66 -21.46 -10.10
CA ASP A 252 47.03 -21.66 -9.61
C ASP A 252 47.70 -20.68 -8.60
N ARG A 253 46.95 -20.06 -7.68
CA ARG A 253 47.50 -19.49 -6.42
C ARG A 253 46.60 -19.78 -5.21
N GLY A 254 46.51 -21.06 -4.87
CA GLY A 254 45.56 -21.64 -3.90
C GLY A 254 45.66 -21.25 -2.42
N ILE A 255 46.06 -20.03 -2.04
CA ILE A 255 46.01 -19.61 -0.62
C ILE A 255 45.75 -18.09 -0.53
N LYS A 256 44.46 -17.68 -0.46
CA LYS A 256 43.99 -16.42 0.19
C LYS A 256 42.45 -16.21 0.16
N GLU A 257 41.71 -16.81 -0.77
CA GLU A 257 40.30 -16.47 -0.99
C GLU A 257 39.28 -17.20 -0.10
N GLU A 258 39.49 -18.47 0.27
CA GLU A 258 38.58 -19.14 1.22
C GLU A 258 38.62 -18.52 2.64
N ALA A 259 39.75 -17.91 3.02
CA ALA A 259 39.86 -17.12 4.24
C ALA A 259 39.04 -15.81 4.19
N ALA A 260 38.65 -15.35 2.99
CA ALA A 260 37.86 -14.14 2.80
C ALA A 260 36.36 -14.36 3.11
N LEU A 261 35.86 -15.60 3.08
CA LEU A 261 34.47 -15.97 3.40
C LEU A 261 34.34 -16.62 4.79
N GLY A 262 35.41 -17.26 5.30
CA GLY A 262 35.45 -17.77 6.66
C GLY A 262 35.34 -16.63 7.68
N ALA A 263 34.30 -16.68 8.53
CA ALA A 263 33.96 -15.71 9.58
C ALA A 263 33.11 -14.48 9.19
N ILE A 264 32.49 -14.41 7.99
CA ILE A 264 31.55 -13.31 7.68
C ILE A 264 30.31 -13.35 8.59
N ASP A 265 29.81 -14.55 8.91
CA ASP A 265 28.55 -14.69 9.65
C ASP A 265 28.65 -14.26 11.12
N ASP A 266 29.86 -14.26 11.69
CA ASP A 266 30.13 -13.85 13.08
C ASP A 266 30.39 -12.34 13.23
N LEU A 267 30.62 -11.61 12.14
CA LEU A 267 30.88 -10.17 12.18
C LEU A 267 29.61 -9.38 12.51
N ASP A 268 29.81 -8.25 13.19
CA ASP A 268 28.78 -7.22 13.37
C ASP A 268 28.72 -6.30 12.13
N ASP A 269 27.75 -5.39 12.09
CA ASP A 269 27.53 -4.49 10.94
C ASP A 269 28.78 -3.67 10.59
N ASN A 270 29.56 -3.27 11.59
CA ASN A 270 30.79 -2.50 11.40
C ASN A 270 31.92 -3.36 10.85
N GLY A 271 32.07 -4.59 11.35
CA GLY A 271 33.03 -5.55 10.81
C GLY A 271 32.73 -5.89 9.34
N LEU A 272 31.46 -6.08 9.00
CA LEU A 272 31.02 -6.30 7.62
C LEU A 272 31.31 -5.08 6.73
N ALA A 273 30.98 -3.88 7.20
CA ALA A 273 31.24 -2.64 6.46
C ALA A 273 32.74 -2.42 6.21
N LYS A 274 33.59 -2.65 7.22
CA LYS A 274 35.04 -2.55 7.10
C LYS A 274 35.58 -3.56 6.09
N ARG A 275 35.07 -4.79 6.09
CA ARG A 275 35.47 -5.81 5.12
C ARG A 275 35.04 -5.46 3.70
N LEU A 276 33.85 -4.87 3.55
CA LEU A 276 33.37 -4.37 2.26
C LEU A 276 34.26 -3.23 1.76
N GLU A 277 34.70 -2.34 2.65
CA GLU A 277 35.65 -1.27 2.37
C GLU A 277 37.01 -1.81 1.93
N GLU A 278 37.62 -2.72 2.68
CA GLU A 278 38.89 -3.37 2.33
C GLU A 278 38.82 -4.05 0.95
N LEU A 279 37.69 -4.66 0.60
CA LEU A 279 37.50 -5.33 -0.69
C LEU A 279 37.30 -4.38 -1.86
N LEU A 280 36.71 -3.20 -1.63
CA LEU A 280 36.26 -2.28 -2.68
C LEU A 280 37.04 -0.97 -2.75
N VAL A 281 37.96 -0.69 -1.82
CA VAL A 281 38.69 0.59 -1.70
C VAL A 281 39.31 1.06 -3.02
N ASP A 282 39.97 0.16 -3.75
CA ASP A 282 40.64 0.48 -5.02
C ASP A 282 39.92 -0.05 -6.26
N LYS A 283 38.65 -0.46 -6.12
CA LYS A 283 37.90 -1.13 -7.18
C LYS A 283 36.70 -0.30 -7.62
N ARG A 284 36.45 -0.30 -8.92
CA ARG A 284 35.24 0.28 -9.50
C ARG A 284 34.10 -0.72 -9.36
N TYR A 285 33.06 -0.36 -8.62
CA TYR A 285 31.92 -1.24 -8.35
C TYR A 285 30.59 -0.62 -8.77
N LEU A 286 29.61 -1.50 -9.01
CA LEU A 286 28.22 -1.17 -9.28
C LEU A 286 27.31 -1.95 -8.32
N ILE A 287 26.68 -1.27 -7.37
CA ILE A 287 25.79 -1.91 -6.40
C ILE A 287 24.34 -1.52 -6.69
N VAL A 288 23.46 -2.51 -6.76
CA VAL A 288 22.01 -2.31 -6.87
C VAL A 288 21.37 -2.54 -5.51
N ILE A 289 20.63 -1.55 -5.04
CA ILE A 289 19.80 -1.64 -3.84
C ILE A 289 18.34 -1.58 -4.28
N ASP A 290 17.68 -2.73 -4.23
CA ASP A 290 16.37 -2.96 -4.81
C ASP A 290 15.23 -2.80 -3.78
N ASP A 291 14.15 -2.14 -4.21
CA ASP A 291 12.88 -1.90 -3.49
C ASP A 291 13.06 -1.21 -2.12
N VAL A 292 13.65 0.00 -2.10
CA VAL A 292 13.81 0.80 -0.87
C VAL A 292 12.52 1.55 -0.50
N TRP A 293 12.04 1.37 0.74
CA TRP A 293 10.76 1.92 1.23
C TRP A 293 10.86 3.13 2.15
N SER A 294 12.03 3.47 2.68
CA SER A 294 12.18 4.64 3.57
C SER A 294 13.54 5.32 3.44
N VAL A 295 13.58 6.62 3.73
CA VAL A 295 14.82 7.41 3.78
C VAL A 295 15.75 6.89 4.87
N ARG A 296 15.21 6.53 6.04
CA ARG A 296 15.96 5.94 7.16
C ARG A 296 16.68 4.64 6.77
N ALA A 297 16.02 3.77 6.00
CA ALA A 297 16.65 2.54 5.51
C ALA A 297 17.82 2.86 4.57
N TRP A 298 17.63 3.82 3.65
CA TRP A 298 18.67 4.28 2.76
C TRP A 298 19.87 4.87 3.52
N GLU A 299 19.65 5.81 4.44
CA GLU A 299 20.72 6.44 5.23
C GLU A 299 21.55 5.40 6.00
N ALA A 300 20.88 4.41 6.61
CA ALA A 300 21.54 3.33 7.31
C ALA A 300 22.44 2.50 6.37
N ILE A 301 21.94 2.14 5.18
CA ILE A 301 22.72 1.38 4.18
C ILE A 301 23.87 2.23 3.62
N GLN A 302 23.59 3.48 3.22
CA GLN A 302 24.56 4.40 2.65
C GLN A 302 25.75 4.61 3.58
N SER A 303 25.51 4.70 4.90
CA SER A 303 26.55 4.87 5.92
C SER A 303 27.56 3.72 6.00
N LYS A 304 27.24 2.55 5.45
CA LYS A 304 28.09 1.35 5.48
C LYS A 304 28.72 1.01 4.13
N LEU A 305 28.35 1.71 3.06
CA LEU A 305 28.95 1.49 1.75
C LEU A 305 30.29 2.25 1.64
N PRO A 306 31.31 1.70 0.98
CA PRO A 306 32.65 2.30 0.95
C PRO A 306 32.76 3.44 -0.06
N GLU A 307 33.37 4.57 0.30
CA GLU A 307 33.61 5.70 -0.61
C GLU A 307 34.96 5.56 -1.30
N ASN A 308 34.98 5.70 -2.62
CA ASN A 308 36.23 5.72 -3.38
C ASN A 308 36.15 6.64 -4.59
N ASN A 309 37.31 7.06 -5.10
CA ASN A 309 37.41 7.91 -6.28
C ASN A 309 37.55 7.13 -7.59
N LYS A 310 37.13 5.84 -7.62
CA LYS A 310 37.27 4.96 -8.80
C LYS A 310 36.09 5.01 -9.75
N GLY A 311 35.20 6.00 -9.59
CA GLY A 311 34.01 6.14 -10.43
C GLY A 311 32.95 5.06 -10.16
N SER A 312 32.82 4.65 -8.89
CA SER A 312 31.82 3.68 -8.44
C SER A 312 30.40 4.26 -8.51
N ARG A 313 29.40 3.38 -8.66
CA ARG A 313 28.00 3.74 -8.90
C ARG A 313 27.07 2.92 -8.03
N ILE A 314 25.97 3.54 -7.60
CA ILE A 314 24.88 2.86 -6.90
C ILE A 314 23.61 3.07 -7.70
N ILE A 315 22.87 2.00 -7.99
CA ILE A 315 21.51 2.06 -8.53
C ILE A 315 20.56 1.74 -7.39
N LEU A 316 19.60 2.61 -7.14
CA LEU A 316 18.54 2.41 -6.18
C LEU A 316 17.22 2.26 -6.92
N THR A 317 16.41 1.25 -6.58
CA THR A 317 15.03 1.16 -7.07
C THR A 317 14.06 1.46 -5.92
N THR A 318 13.05 2.28 -6.18
CA THR A 318 12.03 2.60 -5.18
C THR A 318 10.68 2.90 -5.83
N ARG A 319 9.61 2.78 -5.05
CA ARG A 319 8.24 3.15 -5.46
C ARG A 319 7.88 4.58 -5.07
N ILE A 320 8.72 5.21 -4.25
CA ILE A 320 8.38 6.43 -3.53
C ILE A 320 9.28 7.56 -4.02
N ASP A 321 8.68 8.60 -4.60
CA ASP A 321 9.37 9.77 -5.15
C ASP A 321 10.17 10.51 -4.07
N THR A 322 9.66 10.60 -2.83
CA THR A 322 10.38 11.22 -1.71
C THR A 322 11.67 10.48 -1.34
N VAL A 323 11.67 9.15 -1.39
CA VAL A 323 12.88 8.33 -1.17
C VAL A 323 13.87 8.58 -2.29
N ALA A 324 13.43 8.55 -3.55
CA ALA A 324 14.30 8.79 -4.70
C ALA A 324 14.99 10.17 -4.66
N ASN A 325 14.24 11.20 -4.22
CA ASN A 325 14.75 12.56 -4.04
C ASN A 325 15.76 12.65 -2.89
N ALA A 326 15.49 12.01 -1.76
CA ALA A 326 16.41 12.00 -0.62
C ALA A 326 17.74 11.27 -0.91
N CYS A 327 17.71 10.26 -1.79
CA CYS A 327 18.91 9.52 -2.20
C CYS A 327 19.81 10.28 -3.19
N SER A 328 19.32 11.37 -3.79
CA SER A 328 20.06 12.12 -4.80
C SER A 328 20.85 13.26 -4.16
N PRO A 329 22.15 13.44 -4.48
CA PRO A 329 22.93 14.57 -3.99
C PRO A 329 22.28 15.90 -4.38
N ALA A 330 22.25 16.87 -3.46
CA ALA A 330 21.67 18.19 -3.70
C ALA A 330 22.28 18.92 -4.92
N SER A 331 23.55 18.64 -5.23
CA SER A 331 24.28 19.20 -6.38
C SER A 331 23.79 18.70 -7.75
N PHE A 332 23.08 17.56 -7.81
CA PHE A 332 22.69 16.88 -9.05
C PHE A 332 21.18 16.60 -9.14
N SER A 333 20.37 17.32 -8.36
CA SER A 333 18.92 17.09 -8.27
C SER A 333 18.27 17.10 -9.66
N GLY A 334 17.76 15.94 -10.09
CA GLY A 334 17.07 15.74 -11.38
C GLY A 334 17.85 14.97 -12.45
N ILE A 335 19.19 14.95 -12.42
CA ILE A 335 20.00 14.19 -13.41
C ILE A 335 20.04 12.70 -13.06
N CYS A 336 20.05 12.40 -11.76
CA CYS A 336 20.22 11.05 -11.21
C CYS A 336 18.92 10.26 -11.02
N ILE A 337 17.75 10.88 -11.23
CA ILE A 337 16.45 10.23 -11.02
C ILE A 337 15.84 9.83 -12.36
N HIS A 338 15.55 8.56 -12.53
CA HIS A 338 14.83 8.00 -13.67
C HIS A 338 13.41 7.59 -13.25
N LYS A 339 12.42 8.41 -13.62
CA LYS A 339 11.00 8.10 -13.39
C LYS A 339 10.48 7.16 -14.49
N MET A 340 10.30 5.90 -14.13
CA MET A 340 9.75 4.86 -14.99
C MET A 340 8.32 5.21 -15.39
N GLN A 341 8.07 5.15 -16.70
CA GLN A 341 6.74 5.35 -17.26
C GLN A 341 6.09 4.00 -17.57
N PRO A 342 4.75 3.92 -17.53
CA PRO A 342 4.03 2.77 -18.07
C PRO A 342 4.36 2.54 -19.55
N LEU A 343 4.24 1.29 -20.00
CA LEU A 343 4.41 0.95 -21.41
C LEU A 343 3.35 1.67 -22.26
N LYS A 344 3.76 2.11 -23.45
CA LYS A 344 2.79 2.64 -24.43
C LYS A 344 1.85 1.53 -24.88
N HIS A 345 0.70 1.92 -25.45
CA HIS A 345 -0.31 0.97 -25.92
C HIS A 345 0.26 -0.09 -26.88
N GLU A 346 1.07 0.34 -27.86
CA GLU A 346 1.69 -0.57 -28.84
C GLU A 346 2.68 -1.57 -28.21
N GLU A 347 3.48 -1.10 -27.25
CA GLU A 347 4.43 -1.95 -26.52
C GLU A 347 3.70 -2.95 -25.62
N SER A 348 2.64 -2.49 -24.97
CA SER A 348 1.76 -3.31 -24.13
C SER A 348 1.07 -4.41 -24.94
N LYS A 349 0.56 -4.05 -26.14
CA LYS A 349 -0.04 -4.99 -27.08
C LYS A 349 0.97 -6.03 -27.56
N LYS A 350 2.18 -5.62 -27.96
CA LYS A 350 3.26 -6.55 -28.34
C LYS A 350 3.61 -7.51 -27.22
N LEU A 351 3.77 -7.01 -26.00
CA LEU A 351 4.07 -7.83 -24.83
C LEU A 351 2.96 -8.86 -24.57
N PHE A 352 1.70 -8.41 -24.59
CA PHE A 352 0.53 -9.27 -24.41
C PHE A 352 0.45 -10.37 -25.47
N LEU A 353 0.56 -10.01 -26.75
CA LEU A 353 0.51 -10.97 -27.86
C LEU A 353 1.66 -11.97 -27.80
N SER A 354 2.87 -11.50 -27.49
CA SER A 354 4.03 -12.39 -27.32
C SER A 354 3.78 -13.43 -26.23
N ARG A 355 3.07 -13.05 -25.15
CA ARG A 355 2.81 -13.93 -24.03
C ARG A 355 1.68 -14.91 -24.30
N VAL A 356 0.59 -14.46 -24.92
CA VAL A 356 -0.58 -15.31 -25.23
C VAL A 356 -0.29 -16.23 -26.42
N PHE A 357 0.22 -15.68 -27.52
CA PHE A 357 0.36 -16.38 -28.80
C PHE A 357 1.79 -16.84 -29.11
N GLY A 358 2.79 -16.41 -28.33
CA GLY A 358 4.19 -16.80 -28.52
C GLY A 358 4.94 -15.95 -29.55
N SER A 359 4.31 -14.94 -30.15
CA SER A 359 4.92 -14.02 -31.11
C SER A 359 4.33 -12.62 -30.98
N THR A 360 5.15 -11.59 -31.19
CA THR A 360 4.74 -10.17 -31.18
C THR A 360 3.84 -9.81 -32.35
N ASP A 361 3.98 -10.52 -33.47
CA ASP A 361 3.24 -10.30 -34.72
C ASP A 361 2.26 -11.46 -35.00
N ALA A 362 1.83 -12.15 -33.94
CA ALA A 362 0.90 -13.26 -34.07
C ALA A 362 -0.44 -12.79 -34.66
N SER A 363 -0.96 -13.57 -35.61
CA SER A 363 -2.34 -13.43 -36.05
C SER A 363 -3.28 -13.93 -34.96
N TYR A 364 -4.30 -13.13 -34.62
CA TYR A 364 -5.33 -13.47 -33.66
C TYR A 364 -6.73 -13.18 -34.24
N PRO A 365 -7.78 -13.90 -33.80
CA PRO A 365 -9.15 -13.62 -34.25
C PRO A 365 -9.56 -12.17 -33.94
N LYS A 366 -10.11 -11.45 -34.93
CA LYS A 366 -10.53 -10.04 -34.80
C LYS A 366 -11.55 -9.80 -33.68
N GLU A 367 -12.31 -10.83 -33.33
CA GLU A 367 -13.29 -10.81 -32.24
C GLU A 367 -12.68 -10.50 -30.87
N PHE A 368 -11.37 -10.76 -30.70
CA PHE A 368 -10.63 -10.45 -29.47
C PHE A 368 -10.14 -9.01 -29.39
N GLU A 369 -10.18 -8.24 -30.47
CA GLU A 369 -9.55 -6.91 -30.52
C GLU A 369 -10.16 -5.94 -29.50
N GLY A 370 -11.49 -5.93 -29.37
CA GLY A 370 -12.20 -5.10 -28.39
C GLY A 370 -11.83 -5.48 -26.95
N VAL A 371 -12.02 -6.74 -26.57
CA VAL A 371 -11.73 -7.21 -25.20
C VAL A 371 -10.24 -7.11 -24.85
N MET A 372 -9.35 -7.30 -25.81
CA MET A 372 -7.92 -7.10 -25.61
C MET A 372 -7.60 -5.63 -25.32
N ALA A 373 -8.22 -4.69 -26.04
CA ALA A 373 -8.04 -3.27 -25.78
C ALA A 373 -8.51 -2.89 -24.36
N ASP A 374 -9.65 -3.43 -23.92
CA ASP A 374 -10.18 -3.23 -22.57
C ASP A 374 -9.25 -3.80 -21.49
N ILE A 375 -8.74 -5.02 -21.69
CA ILE A 375 -7.75 -5.64 -20.79
C ILE A 375 -6.48 -4.81 -20.69
N LEU A 376 -5.94 -4.37 -21.83
CA LEU A 376 -4.72 -3.57 -21.87
C LEU A 376 -4.90 -2.21 -21.21
N LYS A 377 -6.10 -1.62 -21.36
CA LYS A 377 -6.49 -0.38 -20.69
C LYS A 377 -6.49 -0.57 -19.18
N LYS A 378 -7.17 -1.61 -18.66
CA LYS A 378 -7.13 -1.96 -17.22
C LYS A 378 -5.72 -2.19 -16.70
N CYS A 379 -4.84 -2.79 -17.52
CA CYS A 379 -3.44 -2.98 -17.16
C CYS A 379 -2.66 -1.67 -16.99
N GLY A 380 -3.13 -0.55 -17.55
CA GLY A 380 -2.49 0.75 -17.41
C GLY A 380 -1.02 0.75 -17.83
N GLY A 381 -0.63 -0.09 -18.79
CA GLY A 381 0.76 -0.24 -19.25
C GLY A 381 1.72 -0.91 -18.25
N LEU A 382 1.23 -1.59 -17.22
CA LEU A 382 2.05 -2.33 -16.24
C LEU A 382 2.50 -3.69 -16.82
N PRO A 383 3.81 -3.91 -17.08
CA PRO A 383 4.30 -5.16 -17.65
C PRO A 383 3.88 -6.40 -16.84
N LEU A 384 3.95 -6.34 -15.51
CA LEU A 384 3.54 -7.47 -14.68
C LEU A 384 2.06 -7.81 -14.85
N ALA A 385 1.18 -6.81 -14.85
CA ALA A 385 -0.25 -7.02 -15.01
C ALA A 385 -0.58 -7.64 -16.38
N ILE A 386 0.05 -7.11 -17.42
CA ILE A 386 -0.06 -7.62 -18.80
C ILE A 386 0.35 -9.09 -18.86
N ILE A 387 1.52 -9.43 -18.32
CA ILE A 387 2.05 -10.81 -18.34
C ILE A 387 1.18 -11.76 -17.53
N SER A 388 0.73 -11.34 -16.34
CA SER A 388 -0.12 -12.14 -15.46
C SER A 388 -1.47 -12.46 -16.09
N ILE A 389 -2.16 -11.47 -16.64
CA ILE A 389 -3.46 -11.67 -17.30
C ILE A 389 -3.29 -12.46 -18.60
N ALA A 390 -2.28 -12.13 -19.41
CA ALA A 390 -1.96 -12.90 -20.62
C ALA A 390 -1.72 -14.38 -20.29
N SER A 391 -1.03 -14.68 -19.18
CA SER A 391 -0.76 -16.05 -18.74
C SER A 391 -2.03 -16.83 -18.40
N VAL A 392 -3.05 -16.18 -17.82
CA VAL A 392 -4.38 -16.79 -17.59
C VAL A 392 -5.08 -17.11 -18.91
N LEU A 393 -4.86 -16.26 -19.92
CA LEU A 393 -5.56 -16.33 -21.21
C LEU A 393 -4.88 -17.27 -22.24
N VAL A 394 -3.68 -17.77 -21.97
CA VAL A 394 -2.96 -18.72 -22.85
C VAL A 394 -3.80 -19.95 -23.20
N GLY A 395 -4.68 -20.41 -22.31
CA GLY A 395 -5.55 -21.56 -22.59
C GLY A 395 -6.75 -21.28 -23.49
N TYR A 396 -7.03 -20.01 -23.81
CA TYR A 396 -8.30 -19.56 -24.42
C TYR A 396 -8.07 -18.79 -25.73
N LYS A 397 -7.25 -19.35 -26.62
CA LYS A 397 -6.84 -18.70 -27.90
C LYS A 397 -7.84 -18.92 -29.06
N SER A 398 -8.73 -19.89 -28.94
CA SER A 398 -9.70 -20.22 -29.98
C SER A 398 -10.82 -19.17 -30.05
N PRO A 399 -11.49 -18.95 -31.20
CA PRO A 399 -12.55 -17.93 -31.34
C PRO A 399 -13.66 -18.01 -30.28
N GLY A 400 -14.04 -19.21 -29.83
CA GLY A 400 -15.00 -19.42 -28.74
C GLY A 400 -14.49 -19.02 -27.34
N GLY A 401 -13.25 -18.54 -27.22
CA GLY A 401 -12.64 -18.08 -25.98
C GLY A 401 -12.99 -16.64 -25.60
N LYS A 402 -13.64 -15.86 -26.48
CA LYS A 402 -13.97 -14.44 -26.24
C LYS A 402 -14.74 -14.24 -24.93
N ASP A 403 -15.76 -15.05 -24.68
CA ASP A 403 -16.56 -14.97 -23.46
C ASP A 403 -15.70 -15.13 -22.19
N LYS A 404 -14.65 -15.95 -22.26
CA LYS A 404 -13.73 -16.14 -21.14
C LYS A 404 -12.84 -14.90 -20.96
N TRP A 405 -12.39 -14.26 -22.03
CA TRP A 405 -11.64 -13.00 -21.95
C TRP A 405 -12.51 -11.89 -21.37
N ASP A 406 -13.75 -11.76 -21.83
CA ASP A 406 -14.72 -10.77 -21.34
C ASP A 406 -15.00 -11.00 -19.85
N ARG A 407 -15.17 -12.26 -19.44
CA ARG A 407 -15.36 -12.62 -18.03
C ARG A 407 -14.13 -12.25 -17.20
N VAL A 408 -12.92 -12.53 -17.66
CA VAL A 408 -11.68 -12.17 -16.94
C VAL A 408 -11.54 -10.64 -16.83
N CYS A 409 -11.84 -9.90 -17.89
CA CYS A 409 -11.82 -8.44 -17.90
C CYS A 409 -12.81 -7.82 -16.89
N LYS A 410 -14.07 -8.29 -16.90
CA LYS A 410 -15.15 -7.79 -16.03
C LYS A 410 -15.04 -8.22 -14.57
N SER A 411 -14.32 -9.30 -14.28
CA SER A 411 -14.26 -9.88 -12.93
C SER A 411 -12.84 -9.92 -12.38
N LEU A 412 -11.96 -9.04 -12.87
CA LEU A 412 -10.53 -9.07 -12.58
C LEU A 412 -10.22 -9.09 -11.08
N GLY A 413 -10.85 -8.22 -10.28
CA GLY A 413 -10.68 -8.23 -8.82
C GLY A 413 -10.98 -9.59 -8.18
N SER A 414 -12.03 -10.29 -8.62
CA SER A 414 -12.31 -11.66 -8.14
C SER A 414 -11.36 -12.72 -8.72
N GLN A 415 -10.88 -12.53 -9.95
CA GLN A 415 -9.87 -13.43 -10.52
C GLN A 415 -8.56 -13.35 -9.73
N MET A 416 -8.20 -12.17 -9.22
CA MET A 416 -7.03 -11.98 -8.36
C MET A 416 -7.10 -12.74 -7.05
N GLU A 417 -8.31 -13.01 -6.54
CA GLU A 417 -8.54 -13.81 -5.33
C GLU A 417 -8.42 -15.32 -5.58
N ILE A 418 -8.76 -15.77 -6.79
CA ILE A 418 -8.91 -17.21 -7.09
C ILE A 418 -7.70 -17.77 -7.83
N HIS A 419 -7.09 -17.01 -8.73
CA HIS A 419 -6.07 -17.51 -9.65
C HIS A 419 -4.64 -17.30 -9.12
N PRO A 420 -3.87 -18.38 -8.87
CA PRO A 420 -2.48 -18.27 -8.40
C PRO A 420 -1.56 -17.48 -9.34
N THR A 421 -1.84 -17.49 -10.64
CA THR A 421 -1.08 -16.71 -11.64
C THR A 421 -1.23 -15.20 -11.50
N LEU A 422 -2.28 -14.73 -10.81
CA LEU A 422 -2.52 -13.32 -10.50
C LEU A 422 -2.03 -12.95 -9.09
N GLU A 423 -1.54 -13.91 -8.30
CA GLU A 423 -1.10 -13.70 -6.92
C GLU A 423 0.02 -12.67 -6.82
N GLY A 424 1.03 -12.73 -7.70
CA GLY A 424 2.11 -11.73 -7.73
C GLY A 424 1.61 -10.32 -8.00
N MET A 425 0.61 -10.16 -8.88
CA MET A 425 -0.02 -8.86 -9.16
C MET A 425 -0.82 -8.37 -7.96
N LYS A 426 -1.67 -9.23 -7.39
CA LYS A 426 -2.44 -8.93 -6.16
C LYS A 426 -1.49 -8.52 -5.04
N HIS A 427 -0.42 -9.27 -4.84
CA HIS A 427 0.57 -9.02 -3.81
C HIS A 427 1.20 -7.64 -4.00
N ILE A 428 1.71 -7.29 -5.18
CA ILE A 428 2.34 -5.97 -5.39
C ILE A 428 1.41 -4.80 -5.10
N VAL A 429 0.16 -4.90 -5.52
CA VAL A 429 -0.84 -3.85 -5.29
C VAL A 429 -1.23 -3.79 -3.80
N THR A 430 -1.49 -4.95 -3.18
CA THR A 430 -1.83 -5.06 -1.75
C THR A 430 -0.70 -4.57 -0.85
N LEU A 431 0.55 -4.88 -1.19
CA LEU A 431 1.73 -4.40 -0.47
C LEU A 431 1.80 -2.88 -0.43
N SER A 432 1.46 -2.23 -1.55
CA SER A 432 1.48 -0.76 -1.67
C SER A 432 0.45 -0.12 -0.73
N TYR A 433 -0.69 -0.78 -0.52
CA TYR A 433 -1.71 -0.35 0.45
C TYR A 433 -1.34 -0.66 1.91
N ASN A 434 -0.81 -1.86 2.19
CA ASN A 434 -0.48 -2.28 3.55
C ASN A 434 0.58 -1.36 4.20
N HIS A 435 1.49 -0.82 3.39
CA HIS A 435 2.53 0.12 3.82
C HIS A 435 2.10 1.59 3.90
N LEU A 436 0.84 1.91 3.62
CA LEU A 436 0.31 3.24 3.91
C LEU A 436 0.23 3.47 5.42
N PRO A 437 0.46 4.70 5.90
CA PRO A 437 0.09 5.09 7.24
C PRO A 437 -1.42 4.86 7.45
N HIS A 438 -1.80 4.50 8.67
CA HIS A 438 -3.18 4.13 9.00
C HIS A 438 -4.20 5.20 8.55
N GLU A 439 -3.87 6.48 8.74
CA GLU A 439 -4.72 7.61 8.39
C GLU A 439 -4.99 7.72 6.88
N LEU A 440 -4.05 7.27 6.05
CA LEU A 440 -4.19 7.28 4.60
C LEU A 440 -4.94 6.06 4.05
N LYS A 441 -5.06 4.98 4.82
CA LYS A 441 -5.79 3.77 4.39
C LYS A 441 -7.25 4.06 4.11
N GLY A 442 -7.91 4.81 5.00
CA GLY A 442 -9.28 5.29 4.79
C GLY A 442 -9.42 6.19 3.56
N CYS A 443 -8.50 7.15 3.38
CA CYS A 443 -8.47 8.02 2.21
C CYS A 443 -8.28 7.24 0.89
N MET A 444 -7.42 6.22 0.91
CA MET A 444 -7.17 5.36 -0.25
C MET A 444 -8.40 4.48 -0.56
N MET A 445 -9.04 3.89 0.46
CA MET A 445 -10.28 3.13 0.28
C MET A 445 -11.42 4.01 -0.24
N TYR A 446 -11.47 5.30 0.12
CA TYR A 446 -12.50 6.23 -0.36
C TYR A 446 -12.55 6.33 -1.89
N PHE A 447 -11.44 6.05 -2.60
CA PHE A 447 -11.45 6.06 -4.05
C PHE A 447 -12.31 4.95 -4.68
N SER A 448 -12.65 3.87 -3.96
CA SER A 448 -13.53 2.82 -4.46
C SER A 448 -14.97 3.28 -4.72
N ILE A 449 -15.34 4.48 -4.26
CA ILE A 449 -16.63 5.12 -4.55
C ILE A 449 -16.73 5.50 -6.02
N PHE A 450 -15.62 5.89 -6.63
CA PHE A 450 -15.57 6.37 -8.00
C PHE A 450 -15.47 5.21 -9.00
N PRO A 451 -16.11 5.31 -10.17
CA PRO A 451 -15.96 4.30 -11.21
C PRO A 451 -14.54 4.30 -11.79
N GLU A 452 -14.22 3.24 -12.55
CA GLU A 452 -12.98 3.14 -13.32
C GLU A 452 -12.77 4.39 -14.20
N ASP A 453 -11.51 4.82 -14.36
CA ASP A 453 -11.07 6.01 -15.08
C ASP A 453 -11.58 7.39 -14.60
N TYR A 454 -12.37 7.46 -13.53
CA TYR A 454 -13.00 8.71 -13.11
C TYR A 454 -11.98 9.79 -12.74
N VAL A 455 -12.16 10.99 -13.31
CA VAL A 455 -11.28 12.15 -13.09
C VAL A 455 -11.86 13.01 -11.97
N ILE A 456 -11.13 13.09 -10.86
CA ILE A 456 -11.57 13.73 -9.62
C ILE A 456 -10.90 15.09 -9.48
N ARG A 457 -11.66 16.13 -9.16
CA ARG A 457 -11.11 17.46 -8.85
C ARG A 457 -10.54 17.51 -7.43
N LYS A 458 -9.37 18.14 -7.27
CA LYS A 458 -8.67 18.27 -5.98
C LYS A 458 -9.58 18.71 -4.85
N GLY A 459 -10.24 19.86 -4.99
CA GLY A 459 -11.04 20.44 -3.92
C GLY A 459 -12.28 19.63 -3.59
N GLN A 460 -12.87 18.93 -4.56
CA GLN A 460 -13.98 18.01 -4.29
C GLN A 460 -13.51 16.80 -3.46
N LEU A 461 -12.35 16.25 -3.78
CA LEU A 461 -11.79 15.11 -3.04
C LEU A 461 -11.44 15.50 -1.60
N LEU A 462 -10.69 16.61 -1.42
CA LEU A 462 -10.25 17.05 -0.10
C LEU A 462 -11.45 17.42 0.80
N ASN A 463 -12.45 18.12 0.25
CA ASN A 463 -13.67 18.44 1.00
C ASN A 463 -14.44 17.19 1.43
N ARG A 464 -14.51 16.16 0.59
CA ARG A 464 -15.12 14.88 0.95
C ARG A 464 -14.36 14.19 2.07
N TRP A 465 -13.04 14.05 1.96
CA TRP A 465 -12.24 13.44 3.03
C TRP A 465 -12.37 14.15 4.38
N MET A 466 -12.42 15.49 4.38
CA MET A 466 -12.66 16.26 5.60
C MET A 466 -14.07 16.08 6.15
N ALA A 467 -15.09 16.07 5.28
CA ALA A 467 -16.48 15.90 5.70
C ALA A 467 -16.77 14.50 6.27
N GLU A 468 -16.07 13.48 5.76
CA GLU A 468 -16.19 12.07 6.17
C GLU A 468 -15.32 11.74 7.39
N GLY A 469 -14.65 12.73 8.00
CA GLY A 469 -13.83 12.53 9.19
C GLY A 469 -12.52 11.77 8.95
N LEU A 470 -12.13 11.52 7.69
CA LEU A 470 -10.86 10.84 7.36
C LEU A 470 -9.64 11.71 7.67
N VAL A 471 -9.84 13.03 7.74
CA VAL A 471 -8.78 14.01 8.02
C VAL A 471 -9.00 14.63 9.39
N HIS A 472 -8.03 14.42 10.28
CA HIS A 472 -8.06 14.94 11.64
C HIS A 472 -7.19 16.20 11.76
N GLN A 473 -7.64 17.16 12.56
CA GLN A 473 -6.89 18.40 12.79
C GLN A 473 -5.55 18.10 13.48
N LYS A 474 -4.44 18.57 12.88
CA LYS A 474 -3.10 18.51 13.47
C LYS A 474 -2.69 19.87 14.00
N ARG A 475 -1.93 19.88 15.10
CA ARG A 475 -1.49 21.13 15.75
C ARG A 475 -0.70 21.99 14.75
N GLY A 476 -1.16 23.21 14.52
CA GLY A 476 -0.49 24.18 13.65
C GLY A 476 -0.82 24.04 12.16
N LEU A 477 -1.70 23.11 11.76
CA LEU A 477 -2.16 22.94 10.39
C LEU A 477 -3.68 23.04 10.29
N THR A 478 -4.16 23.59 9.20
CA THR A 478 -5.57 23.54 8.81
C THR A 478 -5.93 22.12 8.34
N MET A 479 -7.20 21.73 8.44
CA MET A 479 -7.64 20.42 7.91
C MET A 479 -7.38 20.30 6.41
N TRP A 480 -7.43 21.43 5.68
CA TRP A 480 -7.10 21.45 4.26
C TRP A 480 -5.63 21.09 4.01
N GLU A 481 -4.69 21.72 4.72
CA GLU A 481 -3.26 21.41 4.60
C GLU A 481 -2.96 19.96 4.98
N VAL A 482 -3.64 19.41 5.99
CA VAL A 482 -3.51 17.98 6.33
C VAL A 482 -4.03 17.10 5.20
N ALA A 483 -5.21 17.40 4.64
CA ALA A 483 -5.78 16.64 3.54
C ALA A 483 -4.90 16.70 2.27
N GLU A 484 -4.34 17.88 1.98
CA GLU A 484 -3.39 18.08 0.89
C GLU A 484 -2.11 17.27 1.10
N SER A 485 -1.56 17.25 2.32
CA SER A 485 -0.39 16.42 2.64
C SER A 485 -0.66 14.92 2.44
N TYR A 486 -1.89 14.45 2.71
CA TYR A 486 -2.27 13.07 2.45
C TYR A 486 -2.33 12.77 0.95
N LEU A 487 -2.88 13.70 0.16
CA LEU A 487 -2.91 13.57 -1.30
C LEU A 487 -1.51 13.54 -1.90
N ASP A 488 -0.63 14.43 -1.44
CA ASP A 488 0.78 14.50 -1.87
C ASP A 488 1.54 13.24 -1.51
N GLU A 489 1.27 12.63 -0.35
CA GLU A 489 1.85 11.35 0.02
C GLU A 489 1.40 10.22 -0.93
N LEU A 490 0.11 10.15 -1.28
CA LEU A 490 -0.39 9.16 -2.25
C LEU A 490 0.21 9.35 -3.65
N LEU A 491 0.40 10.60 -4.09
CA LEU A 491 1.11 10.93 -5.32
C LEU A 491 2.56 10.47 -5.26
N SER A 492 3.26 10.78 -4.17
CA SER A 492 4.67 10.40 -3.99
C SER A 492 4.88 8.89 -4.02
N ARG A 493 3.90 8.12 -3.54
CA ARG A 493 3.90 6.64 -3.58
C ARG A 493 3.44 6.07 -4.92
N ASN A 494 3.20 6.93 -5.91
CA ASN A 494 2.74 6.59 -7.26
C ASN A 494 1.41 5.81 -7.28
N MET A 495 0.55 5.96 -6.25
CA MET A 495 -0.73 5.25 -6.14
C MET A 495 -1.86 5.93 -6.92
N ILE A 496 -1.75 7.25 -7.06
CA ILE A 496 -2.65 8.08 -7.86
C ILE A 496 -1.86 8.84 -8.92
N GLU A 497 -2.54 9.30 -9.95
CA GLU A 497 -1.98 10.01 -11.09
C GLU A 497 -2.62 11.37 -11.22
N GLU A 498 -1.84 12.37 -11.60
CA GLU A 498 -2.37 13.66 -12.05
C GLU A 498 -2.96 13.49 -13.46
N ALA A 499 -4.27 13.68 -13.59
CA ALA A 499 -5.00 13.53 -14.84
C ALA A 499 -5.00 14.80 -15.69
N GLY A 500 -4.50 15.92 -15.14
CA GLY A 500 -4.41 17.21 -15.79
C GLY A 500 -5.05 18.30 -14.93
N HIS A 501 -5.70 19.25 -15.58
CA HIS A 501 -6.38 20.34 -14.90
C HIS A 501 -7.80 20.54 -15.45
N SER A 502 -8.71 20.99 -14.59
CA SER A 502 -10.10 21.31 -14.92
C SER A 502 -10.38 22.77 -14.59
N GLY A 503 -11.04 23.49 -15.51
CA GLY A 503 -11.43 24.89 -15.33
C GLY A 503 -11.01 25.80 -16.49
N GLY A 504 -11.36 27.09 -16.40
CA GLY A 504 -10.94 28.10 -17.37
C GLY A 504 -9.59 28.72 -16.99
N TYR A 505 -9.05 29.60 -17.85
CA TYR A 505 -7.73 30.24 -17.66
C TYR A 505 -7.51 30.94 -16.31
N ALA A 506 -8.56 31.29 -15.57
CA ALA A 506 -8.49 31.99 -14.28
C ALA A 506 -8.52 31.07 -13.03
N TRP A 507 -8.92 29.79 -13.19
CA TRP A 507 -8.99 28.82 -12.08
C TRP A 507 -8.74 27.42 -12.65
N MET A 508 -7.47 27.09 -12.78
CA MET A 508 -7.01 25.79 -13.26
C MET A 508 -6.81 24.87 -12.06
N GLU A 509 -7.81 24.03 -11.79
CA GLU A 509 -7.79 23.10 -10.65
C GLU A 509 -7.17 21.76 -11.06
N GLN A 510 -6.22 21.26 -10.29
CA GLN A 510 -5.62 19.95 -10.53
C GLN A 510 -6.66 18.83 -10.43
N THR A 511 -6.53 17.85 -11.32
CA THR A 511 -7.37 16.65 -11.30
C THR A 511 -6.54 15.39 -11.14
N TYR A 512 -7.14 14.39 -10.51
CA TYR A 512 -6.49 13.14 -10.15
C TYR A 512 -7.30 11.93 -10.60
N ARG A 513 -6.62 10.81 -10.79
CA ARG A 513 -7.21 9.51 -11.11
C ARG A 513 -6.46 8.42 -10.35
N VAL A 514 -7.17 7.37 -9.94
CA VAL A 514 -6.55 6.15 -9.39
C VAL A 514 -6.23 5.19 -10.52
N ARG A 515 -5.11 4.47 -10.42
CA ARG A 515 -4.76 3.41 -11.36
C ARG A 515 -5.77 2.25 -11.24
N ASP A 516 -6.28 1.74 -12.36
CA ASP A 516 -7.31 0.68 -12.36
C ASP A 516 -6.92 -0.56 -11.54
N MET A 517 -5.66 -1.03 -11.66
CA MET A 517 -5.16 -2.17 -10.88
C MET A 517 -5.18 -1.92 -9.36
N LEU A 518 -4.97 -0.68 -8.93
CA LEU A 518 -5.12 -0.31 -7.52
C LEU A 518 -6.58 -0.25 -7.12
N LEU A 519 -7.45 0.29 -7.99
CA LEU A 519 -8.87 0.40 -7.73
C LEU A 519 -9.52 -0.97 -7.47
N GLU A 520 -9.17 -2.00 -8.25
CA GLU A 520 -9.65 -3.39 -8.06
C GLU A 520 -9.33 -3.92 -6.65
N VAL A 521 -8.12 -3.67 -6.14
CA VAL A 521 -7.73 -4.08 -4.78
C VAL A 521 -8.37 -3.19 -3.72
N MET A 522 -8.54 -1.88 -3.97
CA MET A 522 -9.21 -0.99 -3.03
C MET A 522 -10.68 -1.35 -2.86
N VAL A 523 -11.36 -1.74 -3.94
CA VAL A 523 -12.71 -2.29 -3.89
C VAL A 523 -12.73 -3.52 -2.99
N SER A 524 -11.84 -4.50 -3.22
CA SER A 524 -11.75 -5.71 -2.38
C SER A 524 -11.54 -5.38 -0.90
N LYS A 525 -10.54 -4.55 -0.58
CA LYS A 525 -10.25 -4.12 0.80
C LYS A 525 -11.40 -3.34 1.44
N SER A 526 -12.08 -2.47 0.67
CA SER A 526 -13.23 -1.72 1.17
C SER A 526 -14.43 -2.60 1.49
N LEU A 527 -14.65 -3.68 0.73
CA LEU A 527 -15.68 -4.68 0.99
C LEU A 527 -15.32 -5.55 2.21
N GLU A 528 -14.05 -5.97 2.33
CA GLU A 528 -13.55 -6.73 3.49
C GLU A 528 -13.70 -5.96 4.82
N ALA A 529 -13.43 -4.67 4.78
CA ALA A 529 -13.51 -3.77 5.93
C ALA A 529 -14.92 -3.24 6.22
N ASN A 530 -15.92 -3.61 5.40
CA ASN A 530 -17.26 -3.01 5.42
C ASN A 530 -17.24 -1.46 5.39
N PHE A 531 -16.27 -0.91 4.66
CA PHE A 531 -16.08 0.53 4.50
C PHE A 531 -17.08 1.09 3.48
N LEU A 532 -17.24 0.39 2.34
CA LEU A 532 -18.12 0.79 1.24
C LEU A 532 -18.99 -0.39 0.78
N SER A 533 -20.25 -0.10 0.49
CA SER A 533 -21.17 -0.98 -0.24
C SER A 533 -21.39 -0.41 -1.65
N LEU A 534 -21.29 -1.27 -2.67
CA LEU A 534 -21.38 -0.90 -4.08
C LEU A 534 -22.63 -1.51 -4.70
N HIS A 535 -23.40 -0.72 -5.45
CA HIS A 535 -24.59 -1.19 -6.15
C HIS A 535 -24.62 -0.73 -7.60
N GLY A 536 -24.95 -1.64 -8.52
CA GLY A 536 -25.01 -1.38 -9.97
C GLY A 536 -23.75 -1.85 -10.73
N GLY A 537 -23.84 -1.86 -12.07
CA GLY A 537 -22.77 -2.35 -12.95
C GLY A 537 -22.28 -3.76 -12.61
N GLN A 538 -20.97 -3.90 -12.40
CA GLN A 538 -20.32 -5.18 -12.07
C GLN A 538 -20.63 -5.72 -10.65
N TYR A 539 -21.30 -4.93 -9.81
CA TYR A 539 -21.64 -5.28 -8.42
C TYR A 539 -23.12 -5.69 -8.25
N LYS A 540 -23.84 -5.89 -9.35
CA LYS A 540 -25.26 -6.26 -9.33
C LYS A 540 -25.48 -7.60 -8.61
N GLY A 541 -26.34 -7.60 -7.60
CA GLY A 541 -26.70 -8.80 -6.83
C GLY A 541 -25.88 -9.05 -5.55
N MET A 542 -24.95 -8.14 -5.19
CA MET A 542 -24.32 -8.19 -3.87
C MET A 542 -25.34 -7.87 -2.76
N LEU A 543 -25.31 -8.68 -1.71
CA LEU A 543 -26.10 -8.49 -0.49
C LEU A 543 -25.18 -7.96 0.61
N TYR A 544 -25.65 -6.93 1.31
CA TYR A 544 -24.93 -6.30 2.41
C TYR A 544 -25.78 -6.37 3.67
N ASP A 545 -25.22 -6.86 4.77
CA ASP A 545 -25.92 -6.95 6.05
C ASP A 545 -26.07 -5.56 6.68
N LYS A 546 -25.03 -4.73 6.60
CA LYS A 546 -24.99 -3.38 7.15
C LYS A 546 -24.19 -2.46 6.23
N ILE A 547 -24.75 -1.29 5.94
CA ILE A 547 -24.20 -0.34 4.96
C ILE A 547 -23.73 0.91 5.71
N ARG A 548 -22.48 1.33 5.46
CA ARG A 548 -21.89 2.57 5.99
C ARG A 548 -21.87 3.66 4.93
N LEU A 549 -21.08 3.46 3.89
CA LEU A 549 -21.12 4.25 2.66
C LEU A 549 -21.80 3.42 1.57
N LEU A 550 -22.69 4.05 0.80
CA LEU A 550 -23.30 3.43 -0.38
C LEU A 550 -22.92 4.23 -1.62
N SER A 551 -22.28 3.58 -2.58
CA SER A 551 -22.09 4.14 -3.92
C SER A 551 -22.98 3.39 -4.91
N ILE A 552 -23.79 4.15 -5.64
CA ILE A 552 -24.72 3.64 -6.65
C ILE A 552 -24.16 4.03 -8.01
N HIS A 553 -23.74 3.02 -8.77
CA HIS A 553 -23.26 3.19 -10.14
C HIS A 553 -24.44 2.95 -11.08
N ALA A 554 -24.91 4.01 -11.73
CA ALA A 554 -25.96 3.88 -12.75
C ALA A 554 -25.38 3.21 -14.00
N ASP A 555 -26.13 2.26 -14.58
CA ASP A 555 -25.85 1.77 -15.93
C ASP A 555 -26.20 2.92 -16.90
N VAL A 556 -25.20 3.66 -17.37
CA VAL A 556 -25.37 4.74 -18.37
C VAL A 556 -25.18 4.21 -19.77
#